data_AF-A0A445A9A9-F1
#
_entry.id   AF-A0A445A9A9-F1
#
_cell.length_a   1.000
_cell.length_b   1.000
_cell.length_c   1.000
_cell.angle_alpha   90.00
_cell.angle_beta   90.00
_cell.angle_gamma   90.00
#
_symmetry.space_group_name_H-M   'P 1'
#
loop_
_entity.id
_entity.type
_entity.pdbx_description
1 polymer ?
#
loop_
_entity_poly.entity_id
_entity_poly.type
_entity_poly.pdbx_seq_one_letter_code
_entity_poly.pdbx_strand_id
1 'polypeptide(L)'
;MMPRLVKYISGGDRQNVLRFETPETMNRDRFFWFRDEEFARQTVAGLNPLSISLVKEWPLRSNLDPGKYGPQESAITSEIINKEIGGIITVEKAIEEKKLFILDYHDILLPYVSKVRKLKGKTLYGSRTLFFLTPEGTLRPLAIELTRPPMDGKKQWKQVFTPSWHSTSVWLWRIAKAHVLAHDSGYHQLINHWLRTHCVTEPYVIATNRQLSIMHPIYKLLHPHFRYTLEINALAREALINADGTIESSFAPGKYAMEISSAVYHHHWRFDMESLPADLIRRGIAIKDPFEPHGLRLTIKDYPFANDGLLLWDIIKLWVTDYVNHYYPNSSVVEHDEELQAWWKEIRTVGHGDKKDEPWWPILKTPKDLIGILSTIIWVL
;
A
#
# COMPACT_ATOMS: atom_id res chain seq x y z
N MET A 1 7.76 5.92 26.13
CA MET A 1 8.73 4.86 26.45
C MET A 1 9.41 4.48 25.14
N MET A 2 10.67 4.87 24.89
CA MET A 2 11.35 4.44 23.65
C MET A 2 11.41 2.91 23.63
N PRO A 3 11.07 2.23 22.52
CA PRO A 3 11.34 0.80 22.40
C PRO A 3 12.85 0.60 22.64
N ARG A 4 13.23 -0.34 23.52
CA ARG A 4 14.63 -0.69 23.79
C ARG A 4 15.27 -1.37 22.57
N LEU A 5 15.44 -0.64 21.47
CA LEU A 5 16.00 -1.12 20.21
C LEU A 5 17.54 -1.12 20.21
N VAL A 6 18.16 -0.42 21.16
CA VAL A 6 19.61 -0.22 21.23
C VAL A 6 20.12 -0.60 22.62
N LYS A 7 21.06 -1.55 22.66
CA LYS A 7 21.83 -1.92 23.86
C LYS A 7 23.11 -1.11 23.86
N TYR A 8 23.33 -0.39 24.96
CA TYR A 8 24.62 0.23 25.23
C TYR A 8 25.56 -0.83 25.78
N ILE A 9 26.71 -1.03 25.12
CA ILE A 9 27.75 -1.93 25.59
C ILE A 9 28.95 -1.07 25.97
N SER A 10 29.19 -0.93 27.27
CA SER A 10 30.46 -0.42 27.80
C SER A 10 31.51 -1.52 27.69
N GLY A 11 32.38 -1.42 26.69
CA GLY A 11 33.69 -2.07 26.78
C GLY A 11 34.54 -1.29 27.81
N GLY A 12 35.51 -1.93 28.45
CA GLY A 12 36.56 -1.21 29.21
C GLY A 12 37.41 -0.34 28.27
N ASP A 13 38.72 -0.56 28.19
CA ASP A 13 39.66 0.21 27.33
C ASP A 13 39.38 0.19 25.80
N ARG A 14 38.22 -0.32 25.35
CA ARG A 14 37.75 -0.29 23.96
C ARG A 14 36.37 0.37 23.88
N GLN A 15 36.34 1.44 23.09
CA GLN A 15 35.22 2.31 22.69
C GLN A 15 33.81 1.80 23.02
N ASN A 16 33.00 2.69 23.61
CA ASN A 16 31.57 2.47 23.81
C ASN A 16 30.85 2.22 22.47
N VAL A 17 30.07 1.14 22.38
CA VAL A 17 29.35 0.78 21.14
C VAL A 17 27.83 0.73 21.39
N LEU A 18 27.08 1.29 20.45
CA LEU A 18 25.63 1.11 20.36
C LEU A 18 25.34 -0.13 19.51
N ARG A 19 24.65 -1.12 20.08
CA ARG A 19 24.29 -2.36 19.39
C ARG A 19 22.77 -2.47 19.23
N PHE A 20 22.32 -2.50 17.99
CA PHE A 20 20.92 -2.79 17.67
C PHE A 20 20.59 -4.27 17.92
N GLU A 21 19.32 -4.54 18.25
CA GLU A 21 18.84 -5.92 18.27
C GLU A 21 18.78 -6.50 16.86
N THR A 22 19.32 -7.70 16.68
CA THR A 22 19.30 -8.40 15.40
C THR A 22 17.89 -8.90 15.11
N PRO A 23 17.32 -8.62 13.92
CA PRO A 23 16.03 -9.18 13.52
C PRO A 23 16.05 -10.71 13.58
N GLU A 24 14.99 -11.33 14.10
CA GLU A 24 14.92 -12.78 14.33
C GLU A 24 15.17 -13.61 13.06
N THR A 25 14.71 -13.14 11.91
CA THR A 25 14.94 -13.79 10.61
C THR A 25 16.43 -13.91 10.26
N MET A 26 17.24 -12.90 10.61
CA MET A 26 18.69 -12.89 10.39
C MET A 26 19.43 -13.86 11.31
N ASN A 27 18.85 -14.25 12.45
CA ASN A 27 19.43 -15.27 13.33
C ASN A 27 19.29 -16.68 12.73
N ARG A 28 18.23 -16.93 11.95
CA ARG A 28 17.95 -18.24 11.34
C ARG A 28 18.70 -18.44 10.03
N ASP A 29 18.62 -17.46 9.13
CA ASP A 29 19.38 -17.43 7.89
C ASP A 29 19.81 -16.00 7.60
N ARG A 30 21.11 -15.72 7.65
CA ARG A 30 21.67 -14.38 7.45
C ARG A 30 21.49 -13.87 6.01
N PHE A 31 21.30 -14.76 5.04
CA PHE A 31 21.26 -14.43 3.62
C PHE A 31 19.88 -14.61 2.99
N PHE A 32 18.84 -14.89 3.79
CA PHE A 32 17.48 -15.12 3.30
C PHE A 32 16.99 -13.98 2.38
N TRP A 33 17.29 -12.74 2.74
CA TRP A 33 16.87 -11.53 2.01
C TRP A 33 17.50 -11.38 0.62
N PHE A 34 18.58 -12.11 0.31
CA PHE A 34 19.17 -12.10 -1.04
C PHE A 34 18.35 -12.89 -2.05
N ARG A 35 17.51 -13.83 -1.58
CA ARG A 35 16.76 -14.78 -2.40
C ARG A 35 15.64 -14.10 -3.17
N ASP A 36 15.36 -14.57 -4.38
CA ASP A 36 14.27 -14.05 -5.21
C ASP A 36 12.92 -14.47 -4.66
N GLU A 37 12.86 -15.65 -4.04
CA GLU A 37 11.71 -16.19 -3.34
C GLU A 37 11.31 -15.29 -2.17
N GLU A 38 12.26 -14.85 -1.34
CA GLU A 38 11.95 -13.96 -0.22
C GLU A 38 11.53 -12.57 -0.71
N PHE A 39 12.20 -12.03 -1.74
CA PHE A 39 11.81 -10.77 -2.37
C PHE A 39 10.36 -10.80 -2.86
N ALA A 40 9.94 -11.88 -3.52
CA ALA A 40 8.57 -12.05 -3.97
C ALA A 40 7.60 -12.33 -2.81
N ARG A 41 7.96 -13.18 -1.85
CA ARG A 41 7.12 -13.52 -0.69
C ARG A 41 6.78 -12.28 0.15
N GLN A 42 7.72 -11.33 0.30
CA GLN A 42 7.47 -10.10 1.04
C GLN A 42 6.38 -9.21 0.41
N THR A 43 6.08 -9.37 -0.88
CA THR A 43 4.99 -8.62 -1.54
C THR A 43 3.59 -9.08 -1.13
N VAL A 44 3.47 -10.25 -0.49
CA VAL A 44 2.20 -10.83 0.00
C VAL A 44 2.18 -11.08 1.51
N ALA A 45 3.36 -11.08 2.15
CA ALA A 45 3.50 -11.43 3.57
C ALA A 45 4.66 -10.69 4.26
N GLY A 46 5.09 -9.56 3.71
CA GLY A 46 6.13 -8.69 4.26
C GLY A 46 5.57 -7.42 4.87
N LEU A 47 6.38 -6.36 4.89
CA LEU A 47 6.00 -5.05 5.43
C LEU A 47 4.87 -4.38 4.61
N ASN A 48 4.85 -4.61 3.29
CA ASN A 48 3.91 -3.97 2.38
C ASN A 48 3.11 -4.96 1.52
N PRO A 49 2.22 -5.77 2.12
CA PRO A 49 1.45 -6.79 1.42
C PRO A 49 0.20 -6.20 0.73
N LEU A 50 0.23 -4.92 0.35
CA LEU A 50 -0.93 -4.18 -0.14
C LEU A 50 -0.74 -3.66 -1.57
N SER A 51 0.49 -3.66 -2.08
CA SER A 51 0.80 -3.00 -3.37
C SER A 51 0.73 -3.93 -4.58
N ILE A 52 0.93 -5.25 -4.41
CA ILE A 52 0.92 -6.17 -5.54
C ILE A 52 -0.49 -6.26 -6.15
N SER A 53 -0.55 -6.26 -7.47
CA SER A 53 -1.79 -6.35 -8.24
C SER A 53 -1.65 -7.32 -9.41
N LEU A 54 -2.78 -7.79 -9.92
CA LEU A 54 -2.83 -8.60 -11.14
C LEU A 54 -2.49 -7.73 -12.36
N VAL A 55 -1.75 -8.28 -13.31
CA VAL A 55 -1.56 -7.65 -14.63
C VAL A 55 -2.88 -7.67 -15.38
N LYS A 56 -3.44 -6.48 -15.66
CA LYS A 56 -4.74 -6.32 -16.33
C LYS A 56 -4.63 -5.94 -17.81
N GLU A 57 -3.47 -5.47 -18.24
CA GLU A 57 -3.21 -5.01 -19.59
C GLU A 57 -1.85 -5.55 -20.06
N TRP A 58 -1.78 -5.94 -21.34
CA TRP A 58 -0.53 -6.37 -21.96
C TRP A 58 -0.50 -5.93 -23.43
N PRO A 59 0.61 -5.34 -23.93
CA PRO A 59 1.83 -4.98 -23.20
C PRO A 59 1.58 -3.89 -22.14
N LEU A 60 2.46 -3.79 -21.14
CA LEU A 60 2.34 -2.79 -20.08
C LEU A 60 2.53 -1.37 -20.65
N ARG A 61 1.67 -0.44 -20.23
CA ARG A 61 1.69 0.96 -20.68
C ARG A 61 1.57 1.93 -19.49
N SER A 62 2.19 3.10 -19.65
CA SER A 62 2.06 4.26 -18.77
C SER A 62 0.91 5.15 -19.23
N ASN A 63 0.17 5.74 -18.28
CA ASN A 63 -0.87 6.73 -18.57
C ASN A 63 -0.33 8.18 -18.56
N LEU A 64 0.94 8.36 -18.18
CA LEU A 64 1.59 9.68 -18.19
C LEU A 64 1.78 10.26 -19.60
N ASP A 65 1.71 11.58 -19.70
CA ASP A 65 1.90 12.34 -20.96
C ASP A 65 3.24 12.02 -21.65
N PRO A 66 3.24 11.45 -22.87
CA PRO A 66 4.47 11.07 -23.56
C PRO A 66 5.33 12.27 -23.99
N GLY A 67 4.75 13.46 -24.17
CA GLY A 67 5.49 14.69 -24.47
C GLY A 67 6.38 15.13 -23.31
N LYS A 68 5.97 14.83 -22.07
CA LYS A 68 6.70 15.19 -20.85
C LYS A 68 7.59 14.06 -20.34
N TYR A 69 7.12 12.82 -20.43
CA TYR A 69 7.75 11.68 -19.76
C TYR A 69 8.38 10.66 -20.72
N GLY A 70 8.25 10.85 -22.04
CA GLY A 70 8.75 9.95 -23.07
C GLY A 70 7.77 8.82 -23.42
N PRO A 71 8.16 7.88 -24.29
CA PRO A 71 7.28 6.80 -24.75
C PRO A 71 6.63 6.02 -23.60
N GLN A 72 5.34 5.72 -23.76
CA GLN A 72 4.50 5.12 -22.73
C GLN A 72 4.65 3.60 -22.61
N GLU A 73 5.13 2.94 -23.66
CA GLU A 73 5.31 1.49 -23.72
C GLU A 73 6.39 1.03 -22.74
N SER A 74 6.12 -0.02 -21.96
CA SER A 74 7.16 -0.67 -21.17
C SER A 74 8.19 -1.35 -22.07
N ALA A 75 9.44 -1.39 -21.62
CA ALA A 75 10.50 -2.19 -22.23
C ALA A 75 10.40 -3.69 -21.87
N ILE A 76 9.51 -4.08 -20.96
CA ILE A 76 9.22 -5.48 -20.67
C ILE A 76 8.39 -6.07 -21.83
N THR A 77 8.96 -7.03 -22.55
CA THR A 77 8.34 -7.66 -23.73
C THR A 77 7.90 -9.09 -23.46
N SER A 78 6.97 -9.61 -24.26
CA SER A 78 6.59 -11.04 -24.21
C SER A 78 7.78 -11.96 -24.43
N GLU A 79 8.76 -11.57 -25.25
CA GLU A 79 9.97 -12.36 -25.49
C GLU A 79 10.79 -12.55 -24.21
N ILE A 80 11.05 -11.46 -23.48
CA ILE A 80 11.77 -11.50 -22.19
C ILE A 80 11.01 -12.38 -21.21
N ILE A 81 9.70 -12.17 -21.08
CA ILE A 81 8.89 -12.89 -20.08
C ILE A 81 8.72 -14.37 -20.43
N ASN A 82 8.50 -14.73 -21.70
CA ASN A 82 8.46 -16.14 -22.12
C ASN A 82 9.77 -16.86 -21.81
N LYS A 83 10.92 -16.20 -22.01
CA LYS A 83 12.24 -16.73 -21.66
C LYS A 83 12.37 -16.97 -20.16
N GLU A 84 11.97 -15.99 -19.33
CA GLU A 84 12.08 -16.09 -17.87
C GLU A 84 11.04 -17.05 -17.24
N ILE A 85 9.87 -17.24 -17.87
CA ILE A 85 8.91 -18.28 -17.48
C ILE A 85 9.48 -19.69 -17.74
N GLY A 86 10.33 -19.84 -18.76
CA GLY A 86 11.05 -21.10 -19.02
C GLY A 86 10.18 -22.17 -19.66
N GLY A 87 9.20 -21.78 -20.48
CA GLY A 87 8.37 -22.71 -21.27
C GLY A 87 7.24 -23.42 -20.51
N ILE A 88 7.02 -23.12 -19.23
CA ILE A 88 5.91 -23.67 -18.43
C ILE A 88 4.56 -23.29 -19.03
N ILE A 89 4.42 -22.04 -19.47
CA ILE A 89 3.20 -21.44 -20.02
C ILE A 89 3.61 -20.25 -20.88
N THR A 90 2.82 -19.89 -21.89
CA THR A 90 3.06 -18.65 -22.65
C THR A 90 2.58 -17.44 -21.85
N VAL A 91 3.10 -16.25 -22.15
CA VAL A 91 2.64 -15.00 -21.54
C VAL A 91 1.13 -14.80 -21.72
N GLU A 92 0.61 -15.08 -22.92
CA GLU A 92 -0.81 -14.91 -23.25
C GLU A 92 -1.67 -15.81 -22.35
N LYS A 93 -1.27 -17.09 -22.20
CA LYS A 93 -1.99 -18.03 -21.36
C LYS A 93 -1.82 -17.73 -19.87
N ALA A 94 -0.66 -17.22 -19.45
CA ALA A 94 -0.44 -16.78 -18.08
C ALA A 94 -1.32 -15.59 -17.70
N ILE A 95 -1.58 -14.66 -18.63
CA ILE A 95 -2.51 -13.54 -18.42
C ILE A 95 -3.95 -14.06 -18.33
N GLU A 96 -4.36 -14.92 -19.28
CA GLU A 96 -5.69 -15.54 -19.30
C GLU A 96 -5.98 -16.28 -17.98
N GLU A 97 -5.01 -17.03 -17.48
CA GLU A 97 -5.10 -17.78 -16.22
C GLU A 97 -4.81 -16.94 -14.97
N LYS A 98 -4.62 -15.62 -15.11
CA LYS A 98 -4.35 -14.68 -14.01
C LYS A 98 -3.12 -15.04 -13.18
N LYS A 99 -2.04 -15.45 -13.84
CA LYS A 99 -0.76 -15.87 -13.24
C LYS A 99 0.34 -14.82 -13.30
N LEU A 100 0.10 -13.65 -13.89
CA LEU A 100 1.05 -12.53 -13.91
C LEU A 100 0.62 -11.41 -12.97
N PHE A 101 1.53 -10.99 -12.10
CA PHE A 101 1.33 -9.95 -11.10
C PHE A 101 2.40 -8.88 -11.21
N ILE A 102 2.11 -7.69 -10.70
CA ILE A 102 2.96 -6.52 -10.82
C ILE A 102 2.99 -5.67 -9.55
N LEU A 103 4.18 -5.20 -9.20
CA LEU A 103 4.36 -3.97 -8.43
C LEU A 103 4.63 -2.84 -9.42
N ASP A 104 3.69 -1.92 -9.58
CA ASP A 104 3.81 -0.79 -10.50
C ASP A 104 3.90 0.53 -9.73
N TYR A 105 5.12 1.04 -9.62
CA TYR A 105 5.42 2.36 -9.05
C TYR A 105 5.82 3.36 -10.14
N HIS A 106 5.67 3.01 -11.41
CA HIS A 106 6.15 3.83 -12.51
C HIS A 106 5.41 5.16 -12.57
N ASP A 107 4.09 5.13 -12.72
CA ASP A 107 3.30 6.36 -12.98
C ASP A 107 3.25 7.28 -11.75
N ILE A 108 3.38 6.70 -10.55
CA ILE A 108 3.40 7.44 -9.29
C ILE A 108 4.75 8.13 -9.06
N LEU A 109 5.87 7.45 -9.35
CA LEU A 109 7.21 7.98 -9.04
C LEU A 109 7.86 8.75 -10.19
N LEU A 110 7.60 8.38 -11.45
CA LEU A 110 8.23 9.01 -12.62
C LEU A 110 8.08 10.54 -12.65
N PRO A 111 6.93 11.14 -12.26
CA PRO A 111 6.78 12.59 -12.16
C PRO A 111 7.78 13.29 -11.23
N TYR A 112 8.32 12.56 -10.25
CA TYR A 112 9.23 13.08 -9.23
C TYR A 112 10.70 12.77 -9.51
N VAL A 113 11.00 11.85 -10.43
CA VAL A 113 12.37 11.37 -10.70
C VAL A 113 13.34 12.52 -11.00
N SER A 114 12.98 13.42 -11.92
CA SER A 114 13.85 14.55 -12.30
C SER A 114 14.06 15.53 -11.15
N LYS A 115 13.05 15.75 -10.30
CA LYS A 115 13.14 16.65 -9.15
C LYS A 115 14.04 16.06 -8.06
N VAL A 116 13.84 14.79 -7.72
CA VAL A 116 14.59 14.09 -6.66
C VAL A 116 16.06 13.94 -7.03
N ARG A 117 16.37 13.62 -8.29
CA ARG A 117 17.76 13.46 -8.77
C ARG A 117 18.59 14.74 -8.77
N LYS A 118 17.96 15.92 -8.63
CA LYS A 118 18.67 17.19 -8.42
C LYS A 118 19.11 17.38 -6.97
N LEU A 119 18.58 16.59 -6.04
CA LEU A 119 19.00 16.61 -4.64
C LEU A 119 20.33 15.85 -4.48
N LYS A 120 21.27 16.45 -3.76
CA LYS A 120 22.61 15.87 -3.54
C LYS A 120 22.49 14.48 -2.91
N GLY A 121 23.13 13.48 -3.54
CA GLY A 121 23.20 12.11 -3.02
C GLY A 121 21.89 11.30 -3.09
N LYS A 122 20.85 11.81 -3.75
CA LYS A 122 19.57 11.10 -3.91
C LYS A 122 19.41 10.57 -5.34
N THR A 123 18.71 9.46 -5.47
CA THR A 123 18.34 8.87 -6.76
C THR A 123 16.91 8.33 -6.67
N LEU A 124 16.22 8.31 -7.81
CA LEU A 124 14.88 7.75 -7.95
C LEU A 124 14.70 7.25 -9.39
N TYR A 125 13.79 6.29 -9.55
CA TYR A 125 13.32 5.76 -10.83
C TYR A 125 11.81 5.55 -10.74
N GLY A 126 11.12 5.59 -11.88
CA GLY A 126 9.85 4.87 -11.99
C GLY A 126 10.16 3.38 -12.16
N SER A 127 9.45 2.51 -11.45
CA SER A 127 9.77 1.07 -11.47
C SER A 127 8.55 0.19 -11.72
N ARG A 128 8.73 -0.88 -12.49
CA ARG A 128 7.78 -1.99 -12.61
C ARG A 128 8.47 -3.29 -12.29
N THR A 129 7.85 -4.13 -11.49
CA THR A 129 8.36 -5.48 -11.18
C THR A 129 7.30 -6.51 -11.51
N LEU A 130 7.62 -7.43 -12.41
CA LEU A 130 6.71 -8.48 -12.84
C LEU A 130 6.99 -9.79 -12.09
N PHE A 131 5.92 -10.47 -11.68
CA PHE A 131 5.97 -11.75 -10.98
C PHE A 131 5.10 -12.78 -11.68
N PHE A 132 5.52 -14.04 -11.61
CA PHE A 132 4.76 -15.20 -12.06
C PHE A 132 4.30 -16.02 -10.86
N LEU A 133 3.01 -16.37 -10.83
CA LEU A 133 2.48 -17.36 -9.91
C LEU A 133 2.78 -18.76 -10.45
N THR A 134 3.70 -19.46 -9.79
CA THR A 134 4.14 -20.78 -10.21
C THR A 134 3.05 -21.83 -9.98
N PRO A 135 3.14 -23.01 -10.63
CA PRO A 135 2.23 -24.14 -10.36
C PRO A 135 2.18 -24.57 -8.88
N GLU A 136 3.26 -24.32 -8.13
CA GLU A 136 3.37 -24.59 -6.69
C GLU A 136 2.66 -23.54 -5.82
N GLY A 137 2.10 -22.49 -6.42
CA GLY A 137 1.35 -21.45 -5.72
C GLY A 137 2.20 -20.32 -5.12
N THR A 138 3.49 -20.25 -5.46
CA THR A 138 4.40 -19.19 -4.98
C THR A 138 4.68 -18.15 -6.07
N LEU A 139 5.04 -16.93 -5.67
CA LEU A 139 5.44 -15.88 -6.61
C LEU A 139 6.94 -15.97 -6.91
N ARG A 140 7.28 -15.86 -8.20
CA ARG A 140 8.65 -15.75 -8.69
C ARG A 140 8.83 -14.44 -9.46
N PRO A 141 9.83 -13.60 -9.13
CA PRO A 141 10.07 -12.38 -9.89
C PRO A 141 10.65 -12.75 -11.26
N LEU A 142 10.18 -12.08 -12.31
CA LEU A 142 10.62 -12.31 -13.69
C LEU A 142 11.47 -11.17 -14.23
N ALA A 143 11.05 -9.92 -13.98
CA ALA A 143 11.69 -8.75 -14.56
C ALA A 143 11.47 -7.51 -13.70
N ILE A 144 12.47 -6.62 -13.70
CA ILE A 144 12.39 -5.27 -13.15
C ILE A 144 12.71 -4.27 -14.26
N GLU A 145 11.80 -3.36 -14.53
CA GLU A 145 12.05 -2.18 -15.36
C GLU A 145 12.34 -0.98 -14.46
N LEU A 146 13.45 -0.28 -14.72
CA LEU A 146 13.75 1.02 -14.12
C LEU A 146 13.73 2.10 -15.19
N THR A 147 13.00 3.18 -14.94
CA THR A 147 12.77 4.27 -15.91
C THR A 147 13.15 5.63 -15.34
N ARG A 148 13.74 6.46 -16.21
CA ARG A 148 13.97 7.89 -16.00
C ARG A 148 13.28 8.66 -17.14
N PRO A 149 12.59 9.77 -16.82
CA PRO A 149 11.99 10.60 -17.85
C PRO A 149 13.10 11.33 -18.65
N PRO A 150 12.76 11.99 -19.77
CA PRO A 150 13.68 12.92 -20.42
C PRO A 150 14.22 13.95 -19.40
N MET A 151 15.54 14.03 -19.28
CA MET A 151 16.21 14.95 -18.36
C MET A 151 17.64 15.23 -18.84
N ASP A 152 18.16 16.41 -18.49
CA ASP A 152 19.54 16.84 -18.81
C ASP A 152 19.89 16.73 -20.30
N GLY A 153 18.94 17.12 -21.17
CA GLY A 153 19.07 17.04 -22.63
C GLY A 153 19.05 15.61 -23.21
N LYS A 154 18.84 14.59 -22.37
CA LYS A 154 18.76 13.19 -22.79
C LYS A 154 17.31 12.74 -22.91
N LYS A 155 17.06 11.84 -23.87
CA LYS A 155 15.78 11.15 -24.02
C LYS A 155 15.49 10.29 -22.78
N GLN A 156 14.24 9.82 -22.68
CA GLN A 156 13.84 8.83 -21.67
C GLN A 156 14.81 7.65 -21.68
N TRP A 157 15.22 7.22 -20.49
CA TRP A 157 16.03 6.02 -20.31
C TRP A 157 15.20 4.99 -19.57
N LYS A 158 15.12 3.77 -20.10
CA LYS A 158 14.53 2.62 -19.40
C LYS A 158 15.33 1.37 -19.70
N GLN A 159 15.45 0.50 -18.72
CA GLN A 159 16.17 -0.76 -18.84
C GLN A 159 15.45 -1.85 -18.05
N VAL A 160 15.39 -3.04 -18.65
CA VAL A 160 14.88 -4.26 -18.00
C VAL A 160 16.05 -5.07 -17.46
N PHE A 161 15.89 -5.55 -16.24
CA PHE A 161 16.78 -6.47 -15.55
C PHE A 161 16.01 -7.75 -15.26
N THR A 162 16.63 -8.91 -15.45
CA THR A 162 16.04 -10.22 -15.14
C THR A 162 16.95 -11.02 -14.21
N PRO A 163 16.42 -12.04 -13.50
CA PRO A 163 17.23 -12.95 -12.72
C PRO A 163 18.39 -13.52 -13.53
N SER A 164 19.58 -13.59 -12.91
CA SER A 164 20.76 -14.11 -13.59
C SER A 164 21.75 -14.71 -12.60
N TRP A 165 22.54 -15.66 -13.08
CA TRP A 165 23.62 -16.32 -12.35
C TRP A 165 25.01 -15.93 -12.85
N HIS A 166 25.09 -15.12 -13.91
CA HIS A 166 26.36 -14.59 -14.41
C HIS A 166 26.87 -13.47 -13.50
N SER A 167 28.17 -13.41 -13.27
CA SER A 167 28.82 -12.56 -12.25
C SER A 167 28.39 -11.09 -12.28
N THR A 168 28.39 -10.43 -13.44
CA THR A 168 27.94 -9.02 -13.53
C THR A 168 26.43 -8.90 -13.43
N SER A 169 25.70 -9.75 -14.16
CA SER A 169 24.25 -9.67 -14.29
C SER A 169 23.53 -9.98 -12.97
N VAL A 170 24.04 -10.90 -12.15
CA VAL A 170 23.48 -11.20 -10.82
C VAL A 170 23.56 -9.98 -9.90
N TRP A 171 24.63 -9.18 -9.97
CA TRP A 171 24.75 -7.96 -9.19
C TRP A 171 23.84 -6.86 -9.71
N LEU A 172 23.70 -6.70 -11.04
CA LEU A 172 22.74 -5.77 -11.62
C LEU A 172 21.30 -6.10 -11.21
N TRP A 173 20.93 -7.39 -11.23
CA TRP A 173 19.64 -7.87 -10.74
C TRP A 173 19.41 -7.52 -9.27
N ARG A 174 20.39 -7.79 -8.40
CA ARG A 174 20.32 -7.46 -6.97
C ARG A 174 20.19 -5.96 -6.72
N ILE A 175 20.90 -5.12 -7.48
CA ILE A 175 20.79 -3.66 -7.39
C ILE A 175 19.41 -3.19 -7.88
N ALA A 176 18.86 -3.81 -8.94
CA ALA A 176 17.51 -3.53 -9.40
C ALA A 176 16.46 -3.85 -8.31
N LYS A 177 16.57 -5.02 -7.65
CA LYS A 177 15.74 -5.36 -6.48
C LYS A 177 15.90 -4.35 -5.35
N ALA A 178 17.11 -3.91 -5.04
CA ALA A 178 17.35 -2.90 -4.00
C ALA A 178 16.67 -1.56 -4.32
N HIS A 179 16.66 -1.15 -5.59
CA HIS A 179 15.89 0.03 -6.02
C HIS A 179 14.40 -0.17 -5.81
N VAL A 180 13.84 -1.31 -6.23
CA VAL A 180 12.42 -1.62 -6.02
C VAL A 180 12.07 -1.65 -4.54
N LEU A 181 12.91 -2.24 -3.67
CA LEU A 181 12.70 -2.24 -2.22
C LEU A 181 12.73 -0.82 -1.63
N ALA A 182 13.58 0.07 -2.15
CA ALA A 182 13.57 1.48 -1.73
C ALA A 182 12.30 2.21 -2.19
N HIS A 183 11.80 1.92 -3.40
CA HIS A 183 10.52 2.45 -3.91
C HIS A 183 9.34 1.92 -3.08
N ASP A 184 9.29 0.62 -2.86
CA ASP A 184 8.27 -0.07 -2.07
C ASP A 184 8.25 0.39 -0.62
N SER A 185 9.41 0.55 0.01
CA SER A 185 9.52 1.08 1.38
C SER A 185 9.03 2.53 1.48
N GLY A 186 9.35 3.36 0.49
CA GLY A 186 8.83 4.73 0.40
C GLY A 186 7.33 4.76 0.18
N TYR A 187 6.81 3.93 -0.71
CA TYR A 187 5.38 3.81 -0.97
C TYR A 187 4.63 3.30 0.27
N HIS A 188 5.15 2.27 0.92
CA HIS A 188 4.63 1.77 2.19
C HIS A 188 4.52 2.88 3.22
N GLN A 189 5.63 3.57 3.53
CA GLN A 189 5.64 4.55 4.60
C GLN A 189 4.77 5.77 4.30
N LEU A 190 4.81 6.28 3.07
CA LEU A 190 4.12 7.52 2.72
C LEU A 190 2.65 7.33 2.35
N ILE A 191 2.29 6.13 1.87
CA ILE A 191 0.96 5.86 1.31
C ILE A 191 0.24 4.81 2.16
N ASN A 192 0.70 3.55 2.16
CA ASN A 192 -0.06 2.48 2.81
C ASN A 192 -0.12 2.62 4.33
N HIS A 193 0.92 3.21 4.94
CA HIS A 193 0.99 3.52 6.35
C HIS A 193 0.49 4.95 6.61
N TRP A 194 1.29 5.98 6.29
CA TRP A 194 0.94 7.37 6.65
C TRP A 194 -0.40 7.84 6.06
N LEU A 195 -0.58 7.80 4.74
CA LEU A 195 -1.81 8.31 4.14
C LEU A 195 -3.03 7.47 4.51
N ARG A 196 -2.98 6.17 4.21
CA ARG A 196 -4.13 5.27 4.24
C ARG A 196 -4.55 4.82 5.63
N THR A 197 -3.72 5.02 6.66
CA THR A 197 -4.14 4.84 8.07
C THR A 197 -4.13 6.17 8.81
N HIS A 198 -2.98 6.81 9.01
CA HIS A 198 -2.89 8.01 9.87
C HIS A 198 -3.70 9.21 9.35
N CYS A 199 -3.45 9.65 8.10
CA CYS A 199 -4.06 10.89 7.61
C CYS A 199 -5.56 10.76 7.36
N VAL A 200 -5.99 9.67 6.74
CA VAL A 200 -7.40 9.52 6.35
C VAL A 200 -8.30 9.21 7.54
N THR A 201 -7.75 8.75 8.66
CA THR A 201 -8.56 8.46 9.86
C THR A 201 -8.72 9.64 10.80
N GLU A 202 -7.77 10.59 10.82
CA GLU A 202 -7.84 11.78 11.69
C GLU A 202 -9.16 12.56 11.53
N PRO A 203 -9.69 12.77 10.31
CA PRO A 203 -11.00 13.37 10.11
C PRO A 203 -12.16 12.62 10.77
N TYR A 204 -12.11 11.28 10.83
CA TYR A 204 -13.14 10.47 11.49
C TYR A 204 -13.15 10.74 13.00
N VAL A 205 -11.97 10.85 13.61
CA VAL A 205 -11.83 11.14 15.04
C VAL A 205 -12.41 12.52 15.36
N ILE A 206 -12.05 13.53 14.56
CA ILE A 206 -12.48 14.92 14.76
C ILE A 206 -14.00 15.03 14.63
N ALA A 207 -14.58 14.52 13.55
CA ALA A 207 -16.02 14.58 13.33
C ALA A 207 -16.80 13.79 14.38
N THR A 208 -16.29 12.63 14.82
CA THR A 208 -16.94 11.83 15.87
C THR A 208 -17.06 12.62 17.18
N ASN A 209 -15.99 13.30 17.61
CA ASN A 209 -16.02 14.11 18.83
C ASN A 209 -16.84 15.40 18.70
N ARG A 210 -17.04 15.91 17.48
CA ARG A 210 -17.79 17.15 17.23
C ARG A 210 -19.28 16.93 17.03
N GLN A 211 -19.66 15.78 16.47
CA GLN A 211 -21.02 15.54 16.00
C GLN A 211 -21.77 14.46 16.79
N LEU A 212 -21.08 13.54 17.45
CA LEU A 212 -21.70 12.48 18.23
C LEU A 212 -21.52 12.72 19.73
N SER A 213 -22.61 12.70 20.49
CA SER A 213 -22.59 12.73 21.95
C SER A 213 -21.81 11.54 22.51
N ILE A 214 -21.17 11.70 23.67
CA ILE A 214 -20.52 10.58 24.39
C ILE A 214 -21.50 9.44 24.73
N MET A 215 -22.80 9.73 24.74
CA MET A 215 -23.86 8.75 24.96
C MET A 215 -24.31 8.04 23.68
N HIS A 216 -24.00 8.61 22.50
CA HIS A 216 -24.39 8.09 21.20
C HIS A 216 -23.80 6.68 20.98
N PRO A 217 -24.59 5.69 20.50
CA PRO A 217 -24.11 4.32 20.35
C PRO A 217 -22.91 4.24 19.40
N ILE A 218 -22.93 4.97 18.28
CA ILE A 218 -21.80 4.97 17.34
C ILE A 218 -20.55 5.65 17.92
N TYR A 219 -20.68 6.65 18.79
CA TYR A 219 -19.53 7.19 19.51
C TYR A 219 -18.90 6.11 20.39
N LYS A 220 -19.71 5.39 21.18
CA LYS A 220 -19.23 4.33 22.07
C LYS A 220 -18.55 3.18 21.32
N LEU A 221 -19.08 2.84 20.14
CA LEU A 221 -18.49 1.83 19.27
C LEU A 221 -17.12 2.25 18.75
N LEU A 222 -16.98 3.49 18.25
CA LEU A 222 -15.76 3.95 17.58
C LEU A 222 -14.68 4.45 18.54
N HIS A 223 -15.06 5.00 19.69
CA HIS A 223 -14.14 5.68 20.61
C HIS A 223 -12.89 4.85 21.00
N PRO A 224 -12.99 3.53 21.28
CA PRO A 224 -11.81 2.72 21.59
C PRO A 224 -10.81 2.63 20.43
N HIS A 225 -11.27 2.70 19.18
CA HIS A 225 -10.44 2.59 17.98
C HIS A 225 -9.67 3.88 17.65
N PHE A 226 -10.06 5.02 18.22
CA PHE A 226 -9.40 6.31 17.99
C PHE A 226 -8.27 6.62 18.97
N ARG A 227 -7.94 5.66 19.85
CA ARG A 227 -7.00 5.88 20.94
C ARG A 227 -5.64 6.30 20.39
N TYR A 228 -5.17 7.46 20.84
CA TYR A 228 -3.88 8.08 20.50
C TYR A 228 -3.69 8.53 19.03
N THR A 229 -4.68 8.36 18.14
CA THR A 229 -4.55 8.75 16.72
C THR A 229 -4.20 10.24 16.55
N LEU A 230 -4.91 11.15 17.24
CA LEU A 230 -4.64 12.59 17.16
C LEU A 230 -3.27 12.95 17.75
N GLU A 231 -2.88 12.31 18.85
CA GLU A 231 -1.61 12.57 19.53
C GLU A 231 -0.42 12.14 18.66
N ILE A 232 -0.46 10.91 18.13
CA ILE A 232 0.64 10.41 17.28
C ILE A 232 0.73 11.18 15.96
N ASN A 233 -0.40 11.60 15.39
CA ASN A 233 -0.39 12.40 14.17
C ASN A 233 0.17 13.81 14.41
N ALA A 234 -0.13 14.43 15.55
CA ALA A 234 0.48 15.71 15.93
C ALA A 234 2.00 15.61 16.07
N LEU A 235 2.49 14.57 16.78
CA LEU A 235 3.93 14.31 16.91
C LEU A 235 4.59 13.99 15.57
N ALA A 236 3.89 13.28 14.68
CA ALA A 236 4.38 12.99 13.35
C ALA A 236 4.53 14.28 12.51
N ARG A 237 3.56 15.21 12.60
CA ARG A 237 3.66 16.54 11.97
C ARG A 237 4.81 17.37 12.53
N GLU A 238 5.15 17.19 13.80
CA GLU A 238 6.23 17.92 14.46
C GLU A 238 7.64 17.38 14.12
N ALA A 239 7.82 16.06 14.09
CA ALA A 239 9.15 15.45 14.06
C ALA A 239 9.38 14.35 13.00
N LEU A 240 8.33 13.84 12.36
CA LEU A 240 8.42 12.75 11.38
C LEU A 240 8.35 13.27 9.94
N ILE A 241 7.28 13.97 9.60
CA ILE A 241 6.93 14.42 8.24
C ILE A 241 7.13 15.93 8.02
N ASN A 242 7.65 16.65 9.02
CA ASN A 242 8.05 18.05 8.88
C ASN A 242 9.23 18.20 7.90
N ALA A 243 9.43 19.43 7.43
CA ALA A 243 10.62 19.78 6.66
C ALA A 243 11.89 19.41 7.43
N ASP A 244 12.83 18.76 6.75
CA ASP A 244 14.07 18.20 7.32
C ASP A 244 13.86 17.13 8.41
N GLY A 245 12.63 16.64 8.58
CA GLY A 245 12.27 15.58 9.51
C GLY A 245 12.81 14.20 9.12
N THR A 246 12.42 13.19 9.89
CA THR A 246 12.93 11.82 9.74
C THR A 246 12.60 11.24 8.35
N ILE A 247 11.40 11.49 7.81
CA ILE A 247 11.01 10.99 6.49
C ILE A 247 11.83 11.64 5.37
N GLU A 248 11.98 12.96 5.36
CA GLU A 248 12.71 13.66 4.29
C GLU A 248 14.21 13.30 4.30
N SER A 249 14.80 13.14 5.48
CA SER A 249 16.21 12.76 5.63
C SER A 249 16.45 11.30 5.20
N SER A 250 15.54 10.39 5.55
CA SER A 250 15.78 8.93 5.44
C SER A 250 15.26 8.29 4.14
N PHE A 251 14.25 8.87 3.48
CA PHE A 251 13.64 8.27 2.28
C PHE A 251 14.11 8.95 0.98
N ALA A 252 14.00 8.21 -0.13
CA ALA A 252 14.48 8.67 -1.44
C ALA A 252 13.81 9.97 -1.93
N PRO A 253 12.48 10.19 -1.77
CA PRO A 253 11.83 11.40 -2.26
C PRO A 253 12.30 12.70 -1.60
N GLY A 254 12.89 12.64 -0.39
CA GLY A 254 13.28 13.83 0.36
C GLY A 254 12.10 14.78 0.58
N LYS A 255 12.32 16.06 0.34
CA LYS A 255 11.30 17.13 0.46
C LYS A 255 10.06 16.97 -0.42
N TYR A 256 10.05 16.02 -1.34
CA TYR A 256 8.88 15.71 -2.19
C TYR A 256 8.00 14.59 -1.61
N ALA A 257 8.35 14.04 -0.44
CA ALA A 257 7.65 12.91 0.16
C ALA A 257 6.15 13.18 0.41
N MET A 258 5.82 14.31 1.02
CA MET A 258 4.42 14.67 1.29
C MET A 258 3.67 15.10 0.01
N GLU A 259 4.36 15.66 -0.99
CA GLU A 259 3.77 15.95 -2.32
C GLU A 259 3.31 14.65 -3.00
N ILE A 260 4.12 13.58 -2.93
CA ILE A 260 3.73 12.25 -3.45
C ILE A 260 2.50 11.72 -2.71
N SER A 261 2.49 11.77 -1.38
CA SER A 261 1.37 11.31 -0.56
C SER A 261 0.07 12.06 -0.94
N SER A 262 0.14 13.39 -1.07
CA SER A 262 -0.99 14.22 -1.52
C SER A 262 -1.47 13.87 -2.94
N ALA A 263 -0.56 13.65 -3.89
CA ALA A 263 -0.92 13.26 -5.24
C ALA A 263 -1.64 11.90 -5.26
N VAL A 264 -1.20 10.94 -4.46
CA VAL A 264 -1.85 9.62 -4.33
C VAL A 264 -3.23 9.73 -3.68
N TYR A 265 -3.40 10.60 -2.68
CA TYR A 265 -4.71 10.90 -2.12
C TYR A 265 -5.69 11.42 -3.18
N HIS A 266 -5.23 12.38 -3.99
CA HIS A 266 -6.05 12.97 -5.05
C HIS A 266 -6.43 11.95 -6.12
N HIS A 267 -5.48 11.16 -6.63
CA HIS A 267 -5.72 10.28 -7.78
C HIS A 267 -6.20 8.87 -7.46
N HIS A 268 -5.93 8.33 -6.26
CA HIS A 268 -6.10 6.90 -5.99
C HIS A 268 -6.89 6.58 -4.72
N TRP A 269 -6.82 7.41 -3.68
CA TRP A 269 -7.56 7.14 -2.45
C TRP A 269 -9.07 7.29 -2.68
N ARG A 270 -9.83 6.34 -2.15
CA ARG A 270 -11.30 6.33 -2.15
C ARG A 270 -11.82 5.44 -1.02
N PHE A 271 -12.75 5.98 -0.23
CA PHE A 271 -13.26 5.33 0.98
C PHE A 271 -13.84 3.94 0.71
N ASP A 272 -14.64 3.79 -0.36
CA ASP A 272 -15.34 2.55 -0.69
C ASP A 272 -14.40 1.40 -1.11
N MET A 273 -13.10 1.68 -1.29
CA MET A 273 -12.08 0.67 -1.60
C MET A 273 -11.05 0.50 -0.47
N GLU A 274 -11.27 1.06 0.71
CA GLU A 274 -10.42 0.81 1.88
C GLU A 274 -10.86 -0.42 2.69
N SER A 275 -12.05 -0.97 2.42
CA SER A 275 -12.41 -2.30 2.95
C SER A 275 -11.54 -3.38 2.32
N LEU A 276 -11.10 -4.36 3.11
CA LEU A 276 -10.23 -5.43 2.61
C LEU A 276 -10.82 -6.18 1.40
N PRO A 277 -12.10 -6.60 1.39
CA PRO A 277 -12.71 -7.22 0.21
C PRO A 277 -12.63 -6.35 -1.04
N ALA A 278 -12.94 -5.05 -0.92
CA ALA A 278 -12.95 -4.15 -2.07
C ALA A 278 -11.53 -3.89 -2.58
N ASP A 279 -10.55 -3.74 -1.69
CA ASP A 279 -9.14 -3.60 -2.05
C ASP A 279 -8.62 -4.83 -2.81
N LEU A 280 -8.87 -6.04 -2.29
CA LEU A 280 -8.43 -7.30 -2.93
C LEU A 280 -9.04 -7.46 -4.33
N ILE A 281 -10.33 -7.17 -4.49
CA ILE A 281 -11.00 -7.20 -5.79
C ILE A 281 -10.42 -6.15 -6.73
N ARG A 282 -10.25 -4.90 -6.25
CA ARG A 282 -9.70 -3.79 -7.03
C ARG A 282 -8.32 -4.13 -7.57
N ARG A 283 -7.45 -4.75 -6.76
CA ARG A 283 -6.11 -5.17 -7.18
C ARG A 283 -6.11 -6.42 -8.07
N GLY A 284 -7.25 -7.07 -8.26
CA GLY A 284 -7.36 -8.33 -9.00
C GLY A 284 -6.82 -9.53 -8.22
N ILE A 285 -6.67 -9.40 -6.91
CA ILE A 285 -6.24 -10.47 -6.02
C ILE A 285 -7.40 -11.39 -5.67
N ALA A 286 -8.63 -10.90 -5.68
CA ALA A 286 -9.82 -11.70 -5.43
C ALA A 286 -10.92 -11.46 -6.47
N ILE A 287 -11.83 -12.42 -6.61
CA ILE A 287 -13.13 -12.22 -7.24
C ILE A 287 -14.23 -12.58 -6.25
N LYS A 288 -15.43 -12.04 -6.44
CA LYS A 288 -16.61 -12.45 -5.66
C LYS A 288 -16.97 -13.89 -6.00
N ASP A 289 -17.16 -14.71 -4.98
CA ASP A 289 -17.59 -16.09 -5.10
C ASP A 289 -18.41 -16.47 -3.86
N PRO A 290 -19.75 -16.54 -3.94
CA PRO A 290 -20.62 -16.85 -2.80
C PRO A 290 -20.39 -18.23 -2.19
N PHE A 291 -19.70 -19.13 -2.89
CA PHE A 291 -19.43 -20.49 -2.44
C PHE A 291 -18.08 -20.62 -1.72
N GLU A 292 -17.24 -19.59 -1.77
CA GLU A 292 -15.96 -19.56 -1.08
C GLU A 292 -16.10 -18.90 0.31
N PRO A 293 -15.18 -19.22 1.25
CA PRO A 293 -15.08 -18.50 2.51
C PRO A 293 -15.01 -16.98 2.28
N HIS A 294 -15.64 -16.21 3.16
CA HIS A 294 -15.69 -14.75 3.08
C HIS A 294 -16.40 -14.19 1.82
N GLY A 295 -17.01 -15.05 0.99
CA GLY A 295 -17.64 -14.67 -0.26
C GLY A 295 -16.64 -14.26 -1.36
N LEU A 296 -15.37 -14.65 -1.23
CA LEU A 296 -14.28 -14.27 -2.13
C LEU A 296 -13.41 -15.47 -2.50
N ARG A 297 -13.07 -15.59 -3.79
CA ARG A 297 -12.03 -16.49 -4.26
C ARG A 297 -10.74 -15.75 -4.51
N LEU A 298 -9.67 -16.09 -3.78
CA LEU A 298 -8.35 -15.52 -4.01
C LEU A 298 -7.71 -16.10 -5.29
N THR A 299 -7.00 -15.24 -6.03
CA THR A 299 -6.22 -15.58 -7.22
C THR A 299 -4.89 -16.19 -6.81
N ILE A 300 -4.28 -15.67 -5.74
CA ILE A 300 -3.16 -16.30 -5.03
C ILE A 300 -3.75 -16.96 -3.79
N LYS A 301 -3.87 -18.30 -3.81
CA LYS A 301 -4.52 -19.05 -2.72
C LYS A 301 -3.81 -18.86 -1.39
N ASP A 302 -2.48 -18.94 -1.39
CA ASP A 302 -1.65 -18.71 -0.21
C ASP A 302 -1.15 -17.26 -0.20
N TYR A 303 -2.05 -16.33 0.09
CA TYR A 303 -1.74 -14.93 0.33
C TYR A 303 -1.95 -14.64 1.82
N PRO A 304 -0.92 -14.75 2.68
CA PRO A 304 -1.08 -14.71 4.13
C PRO A 304 -1.83 -13.47 4.65
N PHE A 305 -1.45 -12.27 4.22
CA PHE A 305 -2.15 -11.04 4.62
C PHE A 305 -3.65 -11.06 4.25
N ALA A 306 -4.00 -11.55 3.05
CA ALA A 306 -5.39 -11.59 2.60
C ALA A 306 -6.19 -12.66 3.36
N ASN A 307 -5.62 -13.85 3.55
CA ASN A 307 -6.27 -14.95 4.28
C ASN A 307 -6.54 -14.55 5.73
N ASP A 308 -5.51 -14.08 6.45
CA ASP A 308 -5.64 -13.69 7.85
C ASP A 308 -6.50 -12.43 8.00
N GLY A 309 -6.34 -11.48 7.09
CA GLY A 309 -7.11 -10.24 7.07
C GLY A 309 -8.60 -10.48 6.85
N LEU A 310 -8.99 -11.44 5.99
CA LEU A 310 -10.40 -11.73 5.71
C LEU A 310 -11.10 -12.37 6.92
N LEU A 311 -10.39 -13.17 7.71
CA LEU A 311 -10.91 -13.67 8.99
C LEU A 311 -11.21 -12.52 9.95
N LEU A 312 -10.27 -11.58 10.11
CA LEU A 312 -10.46 -10.41 10.97
C LEU A 312 -11.57 -9.50 10.46
N TRP A 313 -11.63 -9.27 9.15
CA TRP A 313 -12.67 -8.48 8.51
C TRP A 313 -14.07 -9.04 8.81
N ASP A 314 -14.25 -10.36 8.68
CA ASP A 314 -15.55 -10.99 8.97
C ASP A 314 -15.93 -10.88 10.44
N ILE A 315 -14.97 -11.02 11.36
CA ILE A 315 -15.21 -10.82 12.81
C ILE A 315 -15.64 -9.38 13.10
N ILE A 316 -14.91 -8.39 12.56
CA ILE A 316 -15.24 -6.97 12.71
C ILE A 316 -16.64 -6.70 12.17
N LYS A 317 -16.92 -7.16 10.95
CA LYS A 317 -18.20 -6.92 10.28
C LYS A 317 -19.36 -7.59 11.03
N LEU A 318 -19.17 -8.79 11.57
CA LEU A 318 -20.17 -9.47 12.39
C LEU A 318 -20.48 -8.66 13.66
N TRP A 319 -19.44 -8.27 14.40
CA TRP A 319 -19.58 -7.44 15.60
C TRP A 319 -20.32 -6.13 15.31
N VAL A 320 -19.90 -5.41 14.26
CA VAL A 320 -20.54 -4.15 13.85
C VAL A 320 -21.99 -4.40 13.42
N THR A 321 -22.27 -5.51 12.73
CA THR A 321 -23.63 -5.87 12.30
C THR A 321 -24.55 -6.06 13.49
N ASP A 322 -24.14 -6.86 14.48
CA ASP A 322 -24.95 -7.12 15.67
C ASP A 322 -25.17 -5.83 16.49
N TYR A 323 -24.11 -5.03 16.65
CA TYR A 323 -24.20 -3.75 17.36
C TYR A 323 -25.12 -2.76 16.65
N VAL A 324 -24.95 -2.56 15.34
CA VAL A 324 -25.77 -1.60 14.58
C VAL A 324 -27.22 -2.04 14.54
N ASN A 325 -27.50 -3.32 14.30
CA ASN A 325 -28.89 -3.81 14.23
C ASN A 325 -29.63 -3.70 15.58
N HIS A 326 -28.91 -3.66 16.70
CA HIS A 326 -29.50 -3.42 18.02
C HIS A 326 -30.07 -1.99 18.15
N TYR A 327 -29.34 -0.97 17.67
CA TYR A 327 -29.73 0.43 17.79
C TYR A 327 -30.51 0.96 16.57
N TYR A 328 -30.26 0.41 15.39
CA TYR A 328 -30.82 0.85 14.11
C TYR A 328 -31.52 -0.31 13.38
N PRO A 329 -32.74 -0.70 13.81
CA PRO A 329 -33.44 -1.86 13.25
C PRO A 329 -33.99 -1.65 11.83
N ASN A 330 -34.06 -0.40 11.35
CA ASN A 330 -34.56 -0.06 10.02
C ASN A 330 -34.01 1.29 9.54
N SER A 331 -34.17 1.58 8.23
CA SER A 331 -33.66 2.79 7.58
C SER A 331 -34.19 4.09 8.18
N SER A 332 -35.45 4.12 8.66
CA SER A 332 -36.03 5.34 9.22
C SER A 332 -35.24 5.83 10.43
N VAL A 333 -34.77 4.92 11.29
CA VAL A 333 -33.98 5.28 12.47
C VAL A 333 -32.60 5.86 12.08
N VAL A 334 -31.99 5.37 11.00
CA VAL A 334 -30.71 5.90 10.49
C VAL A 334 -30.89 7.30 9.86
N GLU A 335 -31.96 7.49 9.08
CA GLU A 335 -32.20 8.74 8.36
C GLU A 335 -32.61 9.90 9.28
N HIS A 336 -33.30 9.61 10.39
CA HIS A 336 -33.74 10.64 11.36
C HIS A 336 -32.76 10.88 12.50
N ASP A 337 -31.62 10.18 12.54
CA ASP A 337 -30.56 10.44 13.52
C ASP A 337 -29.73 11.65 13.10
N GLU A 338 -30.06 12.81 13.64
CA GLU A 338 -29.44 14.09 13.27
C GLU A 338 -27.94 14.15 13.58
N GLU A 339 -27.50 13.57 14.71
CA GLU A 339 -26.08 13.48 15.09
C GLU A 339 -25.33 12.62 14.08
N LEU A 340 -25.86 11.45 13.75
CA LEU A 340 -25.25 10.52 12.79
C LEU A 340 -25.18 11.10 11.37
N GLN A 341 -26.23 11.77 10.91
CA GLN A 341 -26.25 12.42 9.60
C GLN A 341 -25.26 13.60 9.55
N ALA A 342 -25.19 14.41 10.60
CA ALA A 342 -24.22 15.51 10.70
C ALA A 342 -22.78 14.98 10.74
N TRP A 343 -22.52 13.90 11.47
CA TRP A 343 -21.24 13.21 11.55
C TRP A 343 -20.72 12.77 10.18
N TRP A 344 -21.51 12.00 9.44
CA TRP A 344 -21.07 11.50 8.13
C TRP A 344 -20.94 12.61 7.09
N LYS A 345 -21.83 13.62 7.16
CA LYS A 345 -21.73 14.82 6.34
C LYS A 345 -20.42 15.58 6.62
N GLU A 346 -20.07 15.82 7.88
CA GLU A 346 -18.83 16.54 8.25
C GLU A 346 -17.59 15.78 7.79
N ILE A 347 -17.53 14.45 7.98
CA ILE A 347 -16.43 13.61 7.46
C ILE A 347 -16.25 13.84 5.96
N ARG A 348 -17.33 13.77 5.18
CA ARG A 348 -17.25 13.90 3.72
C ARG A 348 -16.93 15.33 3.27
N THR A 349 -17.64 16.33 3.81
CA THR A 349 -17.61 17.70 3.25
C THR A 349 -16.58 18.62 3.88
N VAL A 350 -16.07 18.29 5.06
CA VAL A 350 -15.03 19.05 5.77
C VAL A 350 -13.78 18.19 5.91
N GLY A 351 -13.91 17.01 6.53
CA GLY A 351 -12.80 16.11 6.82
C GLY A 351 -12.02 15.66 5.58
N HIS A 352 -12.74 15.20 4.57
CA HIS A 352 -12.26 14.84 3.25
C HIS A 352 -12.78 15.82 2.18
N GLY A 353 -12.83 17.11 2.51
CA GLY A 353 -13.46 18.15 1.70
C GLY A 353 -12.99 18.22 0.25
N ASP A 354 -11.72 17.91 -0.03
CA ASP A 354 -11.14 17.89 -1.39
C ASP A 354 -11.76 16.81 -2.30
N LYS A 355 -12.44 15.82 -1.71
CA LYS A 355 -13.06 14.69 -2.40
C LYS A 355 -14.56 14.62 -2.12
N LYS A 356 -15.19 15.67 -1.59
CA LYS A 356 -16.58 15.67 -1.13
C LYS A 356 -17.62 15.35 -2.22
N ASP A 357 -17.30 15.68 -3.46
CA ASP A 357 -18.20 15.57 -4.63
C ASP A 357 -18.00 14.25 -5.40
N GLU A 358 -17.10 13.39 -4.93
CA GLU A 358 -16.82 12.10 -5.54
C GLU A 358 -18.03 11.15 -5.44
N PRO A 359 -18.42 10.47 -6.54
CA PRO A 359 -19.68 9.71 -6.58
C PRO A 359 -19.65 8.41 -5.78
N TRP A 360 -18.47 7.98 -5.34
CA TRP A 360 -18.27 6.70 -4.66
C TRP A 360 -18.44 6.77 -3.14
N TRP A 361 -18.67 7.95 -2.56
CA TRP A 361 -18.98 8.05 -1.14
C TRP A 361 -20.25 7.25 -0.81
N PRO A 362 -20.18 6.34 0.18
CA PRO A 362 -21.38 5.66 0.66
C PRO A 362 -22.44 6.66 1.12
N ILE A 363 -23.69 6.38 0.76
CA ILE A 363 -24.85 7.12 1.25
C ILE A 363 -25.21 6.52 2.61
N LEU A 364 -25.48 7.33 3.64
CA LEU A 364 -25.84 6.85 4.97
C LEU A 364 -27.36 6.89 5.17
N LYS A 365 -28.08 5.90 4.62
CA LYS A 365 -29.55 5.82 4.72
C LYS A 365 -30.05 4.55 5.39
N THR A 366 -29.31 3.46 5.29
CA THR A 366 -29.75 2.15 5.78
C THR A 366 -28.79 1.61 6.84
N PRO A 367 -29.25 0.67 7.69
CA PRO A 367 -28.35 -0.03 8.61
C PRO A 367 -27.20 -0.72 7.87
N LYS A 368 -27.45 -1.24 6.67
CA LYS A 368 -26.43 -1.85 5.81
C LYS A 368 -25.34 -0.85 5.41
N ASP A 369 -25.71 0.38 5.09
CA ASP A 369 -24.74 1.44 4.76
C ASP A 369 -23.87 1.78 5.97
N LEU A 370 -24.52 1.97 7.13
CA LEU A 370 -23.85 2.26 8.40
C LEU A 370 -22.87 1.14 8.78
N ILE A 371 -23.28 -0.13 8.65
CA ILE A 371 -22.42 -1.30 8.88
C ILE A 371 -21.21 -1.26 7.95
N GLY A 372 -21.40 -0.98 6.67
CA GLY A 372 -20.32 -0.90 5.69
C GLY A 372 -19.31 0.22 6.01
N ILE A 373 -19.81 1.40 6.35
CA ILE A 373 -18.99 2.56 6.76
C ILE A 373 -18.19 2.23 8.01
N LEU A 374 -18.85 1.76 9.07
CA LEU A 374 -18.21 1.49 10.36
C LEU A 374 -17.21 0.35 10.29
N SER A 375 -17.54 -0.74 9.58
CA SER A 375 -16.61 -1.86 9.39
C SER A 375 -15.35 -1.40 8.63
N THR A 376 -15.51 -0.50 7.66
CA THR A 376 -14.37 0.08 6.91
C THR A 376 -13.52 0.97 7.81
N ILE A 377 -14.13 1.85 8.60
CA ILE A 377 -13.41 2.72 9.55
C ILE A 377 -12.63 1.88 10.57
N ILE A 378 -13.28 0.89 11.19
CA ILE A 378 -12.67 0.02 12.20
C ILE A 378 -11.59 -0.88 11.61
N TRP A 379 -11.70 -1.29 10.34
CA TRP A 379 -10.66 -2.08 9.68
C TRP A 379 -9.37 -1.28 9.41
N VAL A 380 -9.50 0.01 9.13
CA VAL A 380 -8.35 0.88 8.82
C VAL A 380 -7.62 1.35 10.09
N LEU A 381 -8.32 1.43 11.22
CA LEU A 381 -7.81 1.85 12.54
C LEU A 381 -7.30 0.67 13.36
#